data_AF-A0AAP6B5K1-F1
#
_entry.id   AF-A0AAP6B5K1-F1
#
_cell.length_a   1.000
_cell.length_b   1.000
_cell.length_c   1.000
_cell.angle_alpha   90.00
_cell.angle_beta   90.00
_cell.angle_gamma   90.00
#
_symmetry.space_group_name_H-M   'P 1'
#
loop_
_entity.id
_entity.type
_entity.pdbx_description
1 polymer ?
#
loop_
_entity_poly.entity_id
_entity_poly.type
_entity_poly.pdbx_seq_one_letter_code
_entity_poly.pdbx_strand_id
1 'polypeptide(L)'
;MTSTDSLAGLGRPTVAEAASELTRACQAAGLKIQVSSSPSKAGFGRYLVLGEVTPQTAVRLAELIEEQLTEAHQAAEELWNTFQACGLTTPTPYVVGSRIDLGDVSVETAEQLAVLLGAPPRPDSSAPVVDWVVGQEAADRPASAFAEVTGGGLLDAYFHPDCLRCDEGSAVSLKSVSVEHAQLLGEALQFGVPS
;
A
#
# COMPACT_ATOMS: atom_id res chain seq x y z
N MET A 1 -4.28 10.71 -40.02
CA MET A 1 -4.74 11.51 -38.87
C MET A 1 -5.66 10.63 -38.05
N THR A 2 -5.24 10.42 -36.78
CA THR A 2 -6.01 9.92 -35.63
C THR A 2 -6.79 8.62 -35.82
N SER A 3 -6.10 7.49 -35.66
CA SER A 3 -6.71 6.28 -35.14
C SER A 3 -6.56 6.33 -33.63
N THR A 4 -7.67 6.58 -32.95
CA THR A 4 -7.87 6.43 -31.51
C THR A 4 -7.75 4.95 -31.16
N ASP A 5 -6.55 4.53 -30.73
CA ASP A 5 -6.39 3.20 -30.14
C ASP A 5 -6.99 3.18 -28.73
N SER A 6 -8.14 2.56 -28.73
CA SER A 6 -9.04 2.23 -27.63
C SER A 6 -8.32 1.51 -26.48
N LEU A 7 -8.32 2.12 -25.29
CA LEU A 7 -7.98 1.49 -24.00
C LEU A 7 -9.05 0.48 -23.52
N ALA A 8 -9.67 -0.28 -24.44
CA ALA A 8 -10.80 -1.18 -24.16
C ALA A 8 -10.49 -2.68 -24.39
N GLY A 9 -9.21 -3.10 -24.33
CA GLY A 9 -8.78 -4.39 -24.90
C GLY A 9 -8.02 -5.39 -24.02
N LEU A 10 -7.82 -5.18 -22.71
CA LEU A 10 -7.10 -6.17 -21.89
C LEU A 10 -8.08 -7.18 -21.26
N GLY A 11 -8.48 -8.18 -22.05
CA GLY A 11 -9.13 -9.39 -21.51
C GLY A 11 -8.22 -10.08 -20.50
N ARG A 12 -8.79 -10.73 -19.48
CA ARG A 12 -8.00 -11.51 -18.50
C ARG A 12 -7.17 -12.57 -19.26
N PRO A 13 -5.86 -12.71 -18.97
CA PRO A 13 -5.01 -13.67 -19.65
C PRO A 13 -5.56 -15.09 -19.47
N THR A 14 -5.49 -15.88 -20.53
CA THR A 14 -5.80 -17.31 -20.44
C THR A 14 -4.73 -18.02 -19.61
N VAL A 15 -5.06 -19.20 -19.09
CA VAL A 15 -4.09 -20.00 -18.31
C VAL A 15 -2.90 -20.44 -19.15
N ALA A 16 -3.07 -20.67 -20.44
CA ALA A 16 -1.97 -21.01 -21.33
C ALA A 16 -1.02 -19.82 -21.53
N GLU A 17 -1.56 -18.62 -21.73
CA GLU A 17 -0.76 -17.39 -21.84
C GLU A 17 -0.02 -17.10 -20.54
N ALA A 18 -0.71 -17.14 -19.39
CA ALA A 18 -0.09 -16.94 -18.09
C ALA A 18 0.99 -18.00 -17.77
N ALA A 19 0.77 -19.27 -18.12
CA ALA A 19 1.77 -20.32 -17.96
C ALA A 19 3.00 -20.07 -18.83
N SER A 20 2.82 -19.62 -20.07
CA SER A 20 3.91 -19.36 -21.00
C SER A 20 4.74 -18.16 -20.57
N GLU A 21 4.08 -17.07 -20.17
CA GLU A 21 4.76 -15.88 -19.64
C GLU A 21 5.55 -16.21 -18.36
N LEU A 22 4.94 -16.91 -17.40
CA LEU A 22 5.63 -17.30 -16.17
C LEU A 22 6.81 -18.25 -16.45
N THR A 23 6.64 -19.21 -17.36
CA THR A 23 7.73 -20.11 -17.78
C THR A 23 8.91 -19.32 -18.36
N ARG A 24 8.63 -18.34 -19.23
CA ARG A 24 9.64 -17.50 -19.86
C ARG A 24 10.38 -16.66 -18.81
N ALA A 25 9.67 -16.06 -17.87
CA ALA A 25 10.25 -15.28 -16.78
C ALA A 25 11.16 -16.15 -15.89
N CYS A 26 10.71 -17.34 -15.49
CA CYS A 26 11.53 -18.28 -14.72
C CYS A 26 12.80 -18.66 -15.48
N GLN A 27 12.71 -18.97 -16.77
CA GLN A 27 13.87 -19.30 -17.60
C GLN A 27 14.86 -18.14 -17.73
N ALA A 28 14.36 -16.92 -17.97
CA ALA A 28 15.19 -15.72 -18.05
C ALA A 28 15.91 -15.44 -16.73
N ALA A 29 15.26 -15.73 -15.59
CA ALA A 29 15.82 -15.61 -14.26
C ALA A 29 16.70 -16.81 -13.83
N GLY A 30 16.91 -17.80 -14.70
CA GLY A 30 17.70 -19.00 -14.41
C GLY A 30 17.02 -20.00 -13.45
N LEU A 31 15.73 -19.84 -13.17
CA LEU A 31 14.95 -20.69 -12.28
C LEU A 31 14.44 -21.94 -13.02
N LYS A 32 14.76 -23.12 -12.49
CA LYS A 32 14.30 -24.40 -13.04
C LYS A 32 12.94 -24.80 -12.45
N ILE A 33 11.91 -24.01 -12.73
CA ILE A 33 10.54 -24.25 -12.26
C ILE A 33 9.67 -24.73 -13.42
N GLN A 34 9.02 -25.88 -13.25
CA GLN A 34 8.00 -26.33 -14.20
C GLN A 34 6.67 -25.64 -13.90
N VAL A 35 6.10 -24.95 -14.88
CA VAL A 35 4.78 -24.34 -14.76
C VAL A 35 3.79 -25.18 -15.54
N SER A 36 2.73 -25.63 -14.88
CA SER A 36 1.68 -26.43 -15.51
C SER A 36 0.30 -25.88 -15.18
N SER A 37 -0.62 -25.99 -16.14
CA SER A 37 -2.04 -25.76 -15.88
C SER A 37 -2.60 -26.97 -15.15
N SER A 38 -3.34 -26.76 -14.06
CA SER A 38 -4.04 -27.85 -13.40
C SER A 38 -5.53 -27.51 -13.26
N PRO A 39 -6.42 -28.43 -13.67
CA PRO A 39 -7.85 -28.22 -13.54
C PRO A 39 -8.24 -28.31 -12.06
N SER A 40 -9.07 -27.38 -11.60
CA SER A 40 -9.52 -27.36 -10.22
C SER A 40 -10.31 -28.60 -9.83
N LYS A 41 -9.79 -29.31 -8.82
CA LYS A 41 -10.51 -30.43 -8.18
C LYS A 41 -11.83 -29.99 -7.53
N ALA A 42 -11.96 -28.70 -7.21
CA ALA A 42 -13.14 -28.13 -6.54
C ALA A 42 -14.13 -27.46 -7.52
N GLY A 43 -13.91 -27.54 -8.83
CA GLY A 43 -14.83 -26.99 -9.84
C GLY A 43 -14.83 -25.46 -9.98
N PHE A 44 -14.11 -24.74 -9.12
CA PHE A 44 -13.97 -23.28 -9.20
C PHE A 44 -12.52 -22.91 -9.58
N GLY A 45 -12.37 -22.19 -10.69
CA GLY A 45 -11.12 -21.56 -11.13
C GLY A 45 -10.21 -22.43 -11.99
N ARG A 46 -9.44 -21.77 -12.87
CA ARG A 46 -8.28 -22.37 -13.56
C ARG A 46 -7.03 -21.83 -12.86
N TYR A 47 -6.13 -22.70 -12.41
CA TYR A 47 -4.91 -22.29 -11.70
C TYR A 47 -3.65 -22.83 -12.37
N LEU A 48 -2.54 -22.17 -12.06
CA LEU A 48 -1.20 -22.62 -12.39
C LEU A 48 -0.60 -23.31 -11.17
N VAL A 49 0.10 -24.41 -11.42
CA VAL A 49 0.90 -25.12 -10.43
C VAL A 49 2.35 -24.93 -10.79
N LEU A 50 3.10 -24.39 -9.82
CA LEU A 50 4.55 -24.48 -9.81
C LEU A 50 4.90 -25.90 -9.35
N GLY A 51 5.67 -26.63 -10.15
CA GLY A 51 6.12 -27.98 -9.84
C GLY A 51 7.08 -28.01 -8.64
N GLU A 52 7.84 -29.09 -8.52
CA GLU A 52 8.83 -29.20 -7.44
C GLU A 52 9.89 -28.10 -7.55
N VAL A 53 10.10 -27.38 -6.44
CA VAL A 53 11.10 -26.32 -6.33
C VAL A 53 12.16 -26.78 -5.35
N THR A 54 13.44 -26.78 -5.77
CA THR A 54 14.54 -27.09 -4.84
C THR A 54 14.73 -25.95 -3.84
N PRO A 55 15.30 -26.20 -2.64
CA PRO A 55 15.59 -25.12 -1.69
C PRO A 55 16.38 -23.96 -2.29
N GLN A 56 17.36 -24.23 -3.15
CA GLN A 56 18.16 -23.21 -3.82
C GLN A 56 17.33 -22.38 -4.81
N THR A 57 16.41 -23.03 -5.54
CA THR A 57 15.51 -22.33 -6.47
C THR A 57 14.50 -21.49 -5.70
N ALA A 58 14.03 -21.96 -4.53
CA ALA A 58 13.13 -21.20 -3.67
C ALA A 58 13.81 -19.95 -3.09
N VAL A 59 15.05 -20.07 -2.61
CA VAL A 59 15.86 -18.92 -2.15
C VAL A 59 16.08 -17.93 -3.29
N ARG A 60 16.50 -18.40 -4.48
CA ARG A 60 16.72 -17.50 -5.61
C ARG A 60 15.43 -16.82 -6.07
N LEU A 61 14.29 -17.50 -6.03
CA LEU A 61 12.99 -16.91 -6.32
C LEU A 61 12.62 -15.83 -5.30
N ALA A 62 12.89 -16.06 -4.02
CA ALA A 62 12.67 -15.05 -2.97
C ALA A 62 13.56 -13.81 -3.20
N GLU A 63 14.86 -14.00 -3.46
CA GLU A 63 15.78 -12.90 -3.79
C GLU A 63 15.29 -12.08 -4.98
N LEU A 64 14.83 -12.71 -6.06
CA LEU A 64 14.31 -12.00 -7.24
C LEU A 64 13.03 -11.20 -6.94
N ILE A 65 12.17 -11.72 -6.06
CA ILE A 65 10.97 -11.00 -5.59
C ILE A 65 11.39 -9.80 -4.74
N GLU A 66 12.35 -9.98 -3.83
CA GLU A 66 12.90 -8.91 -2.98
C GLU A 66 13.63 -7.84 -3.79
N GLU A 67 14.43 -8.23 -4.80
CA GLU A 67 15.09 -7.33 -5.76
C GLU A 67 14.04 -6.43 -6.46
N GLN A 68 12.90 -6.99 -6.86
CA GLN A 68 11.83 -6.23 -7.50
C GLN A 68 11.08 -5.28 -6.53
N LEU A 69 11.14 -5.54 -5.23
CA LEU A 69 10.47 -4.75 -4.18
C LEU A 69 11.43 -3.78 -3.47
N THR A 70 12.72 -3.76 -3.83
CA THR A 70 13.76 -2.98 -3.15
C THR A 70 13.39 -1.50 -3.08
N GLU A 71 12.92 -0.90 -4.18
CA GLU A 71 12.49 0.50 -4.21
C GLU A 71 11.33 0.78 -3.25
N ALA A 72 10.34 -0.12 -3.20
CA ALA A 72 9.21 0.04 -2.30
C ALA A 72 9.61 -0.11 -0.83
N HIS A 73 10.54 -1.01 -0.52
CA HIS A 73 11.08 -1.16 0.83
C HIS A 73 11.89 0.07 1.26
N GLN A 74 12.72 0.61 0.37
CA GLN A 74 13.49 1.81 0.66
C GLN A 74 12.57 3.02 0.89
N ALA A 75 11.58 3.24 0.02
CA ALA A 75 10.61 4.31 0.20
C ALA A 75 9.78 4.14 1.49
N ALA A 76 9.44 2.90 1.88
CA ALA A 76 8.76 2.62 3.15
C ALA A 76 9.63 2.99 4.37
N GLU A 77 10.91 2.63 4.33
CA GLU A 77 11.88 2.94 5.39
C GLU A 77 12.14 4.45 5.50
N GLU A 78 12.35 5.13 4.37
CA GLU A 78 12.53 6.58 4.31
C GLU A 78 11.31 7.32 4.84
N LEU A 79 10.10 6.94 4.42
CA LEU A 79 8.86 7.53 4.92
C LEU A 79 8.68 7.30 6.42
N TRP A 80 8.98 6.10 6.92
CA TRP A 80 8.91 5.79 8.34
C TRP A 80 9.86 6.66 9.16
N ASN A 81 11.11 6.81 8.70
CA ASN A 81 12.09 7.67 9.33
C ASN A 81 11.61 9.14 9.37
N THR A 82 10.98 9.61 8.30
CA THR A 82 10.36 10.94 8.25
C THR A 82 9.21 11.08 9.25
N PHE A 83 8.31 10.10 9.34
CA PHE A 83 7.25 10.10 10.36
C PHE A 83 7.82 10.19 11.78
N GLN A 84 8.85 9.39 12.08
CA GLN A 84 9.53 9.44 13.38
C GLN A 84 10.20 10.80 13.64
N ALA A 85 10.85 11.39 12.63
CA ALA A 85 11.48 12.70 12.75
C ALA A 85 10.45 13.83 12.99
N CYS A 86 9.24 13.70 12.45
CA CYS A 86 8.11 14.61 12.71
C CYS A 86 7.39 14.34 14.03
N GLY A 87 7.80 13.32 14.80
CA GLY A 87 7.19 12.95 16.08
C GLY A 87 5.90 12.14 15.97
N LEU A 88 5.57 11.60 14.79
CA LEU A 88 4.38 10.79 14.59
C LEU A 88 4.58 9.37 15.14
N THR A 89 3.64 8.93 15.96
CA THR A 89 3.63 7.54 16.46
C THR A 89 2.90 6.66 15.45
N THR A 90 3.66 5.99 14.58
CA THR A 90 3.14 5.11 13.52
C THR A 90 3.71 3.70 13.66
N PRO A 91 2.98 2.66 13.20
CA PRO A 91 3.59 1.35 12.98
C PRO A 91 4.68 1.45 11.91
N THR A 92 5.56 0.45 11.85
CA THR A 92 6.52 0.31 10.74
C THR A 92 5.74 -0.05 9.47
N PRO A 93 5.85 0.75 8.38
CA PRO A 93 5.19 0.44 7.12
C PRO A 93 5.73 -0.85 6.51
N TYR A 94 4.90 -1.55 5.74
CA TYR A 94 5.29 -2.78 5.06
C TYR A 94 4.77 -2.82 3.63
N VAL A 95 5.46 -3.57 2.76
CA VAL A 95 5.16 -3.60 1.32
C VAL A 95 4.17 -4.73 1.01
N VAL A 96 3.06 -4.39 0.35
CA VAL A 96 2.05 -5.33 -0.16
C VAL A 96 1.70 -4.99 -1.59
N GLY A 97 1.92 -5.93 -2.52
CA GLY A 97 1.51 -5.73 -3.92
C GLY A 97 2.05 -4.45 -4.56
N SER A 98 3.34 -4.14 -4.29
CA SER A 98 4.03 -2.93 -4.78
C SER A 98 3.52 -1.62 -4.17
N ARG A 99 2.71 -1.68 -3.11
CA ARG A 99 2.22 -0.54 -2.33
C ARG A 99 2.81 -0.58 -0.93
N ILE A 100 2.88 0.57 -0.29
CA ILE A 100 3.38 0.74 1.08
C ILE A 100 2.16 0.88 1.98
N ASP A 101 1.91 -0.12 2.81
CA ASP A 101 0.87 -0.08 3.83
C ASP A 101 1.38 0.70 5.05
N LEU A 102 0.67 1.76 5.40
CA LEU A 102 1.02 2.69 6.47
C LEU A 102 0.45 2.25 7.84
N GLY A 103 -0.42 1.23 7.85
CA GLY A 103 -1.05 0.69 9.04
C GLY A 103 -2.04 1.62 9.72
N ASP A 104 -2.35 1.27 10.96
CA ASP A 104 -3.33 1.96 11.80
C ASP A 104 -2.61 2.87 12.80
N VAL A 105 -3.12 4.10 12.96
CA VAL A 105 -2.59 5.10 13.89
C VAL A 105 -3.68 5.59 14.83
N SER A 106 -3.29 6.23 15.94
CA SER A 106 -4.28 6.88 16.80
C SER A 106 -4.94 8.06 16.08
N VAL A 107 -6.14 8.44 16.52
CA VAL A 107 -6.83 9.63 16.02
C VAL A 107 -5.96 10.89 16.20
N GLU A 108 -5.22 10.97 17.30
CA GLU A 108 -4.28 12.07 17.56
C GLU A 108 -3.15 12.11 16.52
N THR A 109 -2.52 10.98 16.22
CA THR A 109 -1.47 10.91 15.19
C THR A 109 -2.04 11.28 13.81
N ALA A 110 -3.26 10.84 13.47
CA ALA A 110 -3.90 11.17 12.20
C ALA A 110 -4.15 12.69 12.05
N GLU A 111 -4.58 13.34 13.13
CA GLU A 111 -4.76 14.80 13.17
C GLU A 111 -3.42 15.56 13.09
N GLN A 112 -2.39 15.08 13.81
CA GLN A 112 -1.04 15.64 13.73
C GLN A 112 -0.51 15.53 12.30
N LEU A 113 -0.70 14.39 11.63
CA LEU A 113 -0.34 14.20 10.23
C LEU A 113 -1.07 15.22 9.34
N ALA A 114 -2.38 15.37 9.48
CA ALA A 114 -3.14 16.35 8.70
C ALA A 114 -2.58 17.78 8.87
N VAL A 115 -2.26 18.18 10.10
CA VAL A 115 -1.70 19.51 10.39
C VAL A 115 -0.30 19.69 9.80
N LEU A 116 0.57 18.67 9.89
CA LEU A 116 1.89 18.69 9.27
C LEU A 116 1.81 18.81 7.74
N LEU A 117 0.75 18.27 7.14
CA LEU A 117 0.43 18.40 5.73
C LEU A 117 -0.33 19.69 5.36
N GLY A 118 -0.42 20.65 6.28
CA GLY A 118 -0.98 21.98 6.01
C GLY A 118 -2.46 22.16 6.33
N ALA A 119 -3.15 21.13 6.85
CA ALA A 119 -4.53 21.30 7.31
C ALA A 119 -4.60 22.24 8.54
N PRO A 120 -5.64 23.09 8.64
CA PRO A 120 -5.80 23.96 9.81
C PRO A 120 -6.06 23.12 11.08
N PRO A 121 -5.50 23.47 12.24
CA PRO A 121 -5.72 22.72 13.48
C PRO A 121 -7.20 22.72 13.89
N ARG A 122 -7.67 21.60 14.46
CA ARG A 122 -9.05 21.47 14.92
C ARG A 122 -9.29 22.37 16.16
N PRO A 123 -10.42 23.12 16.22
CA PRO A 123 -10.66 24.08 17.29
C PRO A 123 -10.88 23.48 18.69
N ASP A 124 -11.07 22.17 18.85
CA ASP A 124 -11.25 21.51 20.16
C ASP A 124 -10.65 20.09 20.18
N SER A 125 -9.31 19.98 20.29
CA SER A 125 -8.60 18.68 20.28
C SER A 125 -8.72 17.86 21.58
N SER A 126 -9.47 18.33 22.58
CA SER A 126 -9.52 17.74 23.93
C SER A 126 -10.74 16.85 24.19
N ALA A 127 -11.74 16.84 23.32
CA ALA A 127 -12.89 15.97 23.45
C ALA A 127 -12.53 14.55 22.97
N PRO A 128 -12.76 13.50 23.77
CA PRO A 128 -12.52 12.13 23.32
C PRO A 128 -13.42 11.83 22.11
N VAL A 129 -12.81 11.28 21.06
CA VAL A 129 -13.49 10.91 19.82
C VAL A 129 -14.23 9.60 20.03
N VAL A 130 -15.37 9.68 20.69
CA VAL A 130 -16.28 8.54 20.95
C VAL A 130 -17.38 8.44 19.88
N ASP A 131 -17.49 9.44 19.01
CA ASP A 131 -18.51 9.54 17.97
C ASP A 131 -17.92 9.16 16.60
N TRP A 132 -18.62 8.26 15.90
CA TRP A 132 -18.32 7.86 14.53
C TRP A 132 -18.15 9.05 13.58
N VAL A 133 -18.98 10.08 13.71
CA VAL A 133 -18.90 11.27 12.84
C VAL A 133 -17.60 12.02 13.05
N VAL A 134 -17.22 12.23 14.31
CA VAL A 134 -15.99 12.94 14.68
C VAL A 134 -14.74 12.15 14.28
N GLY A 135 -14.81 10.81 14.40
CA GLY A 135 -13.76 9.89 13.96
C GLY A 135 -13.61 9.82 12.45
N GLN A 136 -14.71 9.81 11.70
CA GLN A 136 -14.66 9.86 10.25
C GLN A 136 -14.05 11.17 9.76
N GLU A 137 -14.43 12.31 10.34
CA GLU A 137 -13.79 13.59 10.04
C GLU A 137 -12.27 13.56 10.33
N ALA A 138 -11.83 12.85 11.36
CA ALA A 138 -10.40 12.70 11.66
C ALA A 138 -9.66 11.82 10.63
N ALA A 139 -10.34 10.90 9.96
CA ALA A 139 -9.79 10.12 8.85
C ALA A 139 -9.78 10.93 7.54
N ASP A 140 -10.84 11.70 7.27
CA ASP A 140 -10.99 12.49 6.04
C ASP A 140 -9.97 13.64 5.93
N ARG A 141 -9.55 14.19 7.07
CA ARG A 141 -8.60 15.31 7.14
C ARG A 141 -7.20 14.97 6.61
N PRO A 142 -6.49 13.92 7.09
CA PRO A 142 -5.23 13.52 6.50
C PRO A 142 -5.41 13.04 5.06
N ALA A 143 -6.54 12.44 4.70
CA ALA A 143 -6.81 12.06 3.31
C ALA A 143 -6.90 13.26 2.36
N SER A 144 -7.57 14.34 2.80
CA SER A 144 -7.68 15.58 2.05
C SER A 144 -6.34 16.29 1.92
N ALA A 145 -5.60 16.43 3.04
CA ALA A 145 -4.28 17.07 3.04
C ALA A 145 -3.27 16.27 2.20
N PHE A 146 -3.34 14.93 2.24
CA PHE A 146 -2.56 14.06 1.37
C PHE A 146 -2.86 14.31 -0.11
N ALA A 147 -4.13 14.42 -0.49
CA ALA A 147 -4.51 14.69 -1.88
C ALA A 147 -3.97 16.03 -2.37
N GLU A 148 -3.92 17.05 -1.51
CA GLU A 148 -3.34 18.35 -1.85
C GLU A 148 -1.83 18.25 -2.10
N VAL A 149 -1.07 17.62 -1.20
CA VAL A 149 0.40 17.55 -1.32
C VAL A 149 0.86 16.60 -2.44
N THR A 150 0.06 15.60 -2.78
CA THR A 150 0.39 14.61 -3.84
C THR A 150 -0.19 14.97 -5.21
N GLY A 151 -0.88 16.11 -5.35
CA GLY A 151 -1.47 16.52 -6.62
C GLY A 151 -2.66 15.66 -7.08
N GLY A 152 -3.44 15.15 -6.12
CA GLY A 152 -4.64 14.34 -6.36
C GLY A 152 -4.49 12.86 -6.00
N GLY A 153 -3.44 12.47 -5.27
CA GLY A 153 -3.28 11.12 -4.76
C GLY A 153 -4.38 10.74 -3.77
N LEU A 154 -4.70 9.44 -3.71
CA LEU A 154 -5.70 8.90 -2.80
C LEU A 154 -5.03 8.23 -1.60
N LEU A 155 -5.42 8.68 -0.41
CA LEU A 155 -5.21 7.99 0.86
C LEU A 155 -6.58 7.45 1.31
N ASP A 156 -6.74 6.13 1.29
CA ASP A 156 -7.99 5.45 1.65
C ASP A 156 -8.16 5.37 3.17
N ALA A 157 -8.11 6.53 3.83
CA ALA A 157 -8.15 6.60 5.28
C ALA A 157 -9.52 6.19 5.82
N TYR A 158 -9.54 5.36 6.86
CA TYR A 158 -10.77 4.83 7.44
C TYR A 158 -10.73 4.83 8.96
N PHE A 159 -11.80 5.28 9.59
CA PHE A 159 -11.94 5.28 11.04
C PHE A 159 -12.43 3.93 11.57
N HIS A 160 -11.64 3.33 12.46
CA HIS A 160 -11.99 2.17 13.26
C HIS A 160 -12.44 2.64 14.66
N PRO A 161 -13.73 2.50 15.02
CA PRO A 161 -14.21 2.85 16.35
C PRO A 161 -13.73 1.82 17.38
N ASP A 162 -13.81 2.18 18.66
CA ASP A 162 -13.45 1.29 19.78
C ASP A 162 -14.07 -0.11 19.62
N CYS A 163 -13.23 -1.15 19.62
CA CYS A 163 -13.68 -2.53 19.60
C CYS A 163 -13.67 -3.11 21.02
N LEU A 164 -14.81 -3.06 21.73
CA LEU A 164 -14.97 -3.67 23.05
C LEU A 164 -14.70 -5.18 23.09
N ARG A 165 -14.78 -5.86 21.93
CA ARG A 165 -14.48 -7.30 21.80
C ARG A 165 -12.97 -7.57 21.65
N CYS A 166 -12.24 -6.61 21.10
CA CYS A 166 -10.83 -6.70 20.78
C CYS A 166 -9.95 -6.04 21.85
N ASP A 167 -10.55 -5.23 22.75
CA ASP A 167 -9.86 -4.36 23.71
C ASP A 167 -8.91 -3.34 23.03
N GLU A 168 -9.26 -2.96 21.80
CA GLU A 168 -8.54 -1.99 20.98
C GLU A 168 -9.29 -0.66 20.99
N GLY A 169 -8.55 0.43 21.27
CA GLY A 169 -9.07 1.79 21.17
C GLY A 169 -9.24 2.25 19.73
N SER A 170 -9.94 3.36 19.55
CA SER A 170 -10.25 3.93 18.24
C SER A 170 -8.98 4.28 17.47
N ALA A 171 -8.97 3.96 16.18
CA ALA A 171 -7.82 4.15 15.30
C ALA A 171 -8.24 4.68 13.92
N VAL A 172 -7.29 5.25 13.19
CA VAL A 172 -7.43 5.60 11.78
C VAL A 172 -6.49 4.71 10.98
N SER A 173 -7.05 3.89 10.11
CA SER A 173 -6.29 3.11 9.13
C SER A 173 -5.89 4.03 7.99
N LEU A 174 -4.60 4.18 7.75
CA LEU A 174 -4.08 4.99 6.64
C LEU A 174 -3.97 4.17 5.33
N LYS A 175 -4.19 2.85 5.40
CA LYS A 175 -4.11 1.91 4.27
C LYS A 175 -2.81 2.05 3.49
N SER A 176 -2.83 1.67 2.22
CA SER A 176 -1.64 1.57 1.40
C SER A 176 -1.57 2.64 0.31
N VAL A 177 -0.39 3.23 0.14
CA VAL A 177 -0.08 4.23 -0.89
C VAL A 177 0.90 3.67 -1.94
N SER A 178 1.00 4.30 -3.11
CA SER A 178 2.05 3.98 -4.08
C SER A 178 3.42 4.46 -3.58
N VAL A 179 4.49 3.91 -4.15
CA VAL A 179 5.87 4.37 -3.88
C VAL A 179 6.03 5.86 -4.18
N GLU A 180 5.55 6.31 -5.33
CA GLU A 180 5.57 7.73 -5.73
C GLU A 180 4.88 8.63 -4.71
N HIS A 181 3.68 8.27 -4.26
CA HIS A 181 2.98 9.10 -3.27
C HIS A 181 3.62 9.03 -1.88
N ALA A 182 4.26 7.91 -1.51
CA ALA A 182 5.03 7.82 -0.28
C ALA A 182 6.23 8.77 -0.30
N GLN A 183 6.92 8.88 -1.43
CA GLN A 183 8.01 9.83 -1.64
C GLN A 183 7.51 11.28 -1.55
N LEU A 184 6.44 11.63 -2.27
CA LEU A 184 5.83 12.97 -2.21
C LEU A 184 5.37 13.33 -0.79
N LEU A 185 4.77 12.38 -0.07
CA LEU A 185 4.40 12.56 1.32
C LEU A 185 5.62 12.81 2.21
N GLY A 186 6.69 12.04 2.04
CA GLY A 186 7.94 12.24 2.76
C GLY A 186 8.56 13.61 2.50
N GLU A 187 8.58 14.05 1.24
CA GLU A 187 9.06 15.38 0.85
C GLU A 187 8.24 16.51 1.48
N ALA A 188 6.90 16.40 1.44
CA ALA A 188 6.00 17.38 2.03
C ALA A 188 6.21 17.51 3.55
N LEU A 189 6.46 16.40 4.24
CA LEU A 189 6.76 16.40 5.67
C LEU A 189 8.14 16.95 6.00
N GLN A 190 9.14 16.70 5.16
CA GLN A 190 10.52 17.13 5.40
C GLN A 190 10.74 18.62 5.09
N PHE A 191 10.13 19.13 4.02
CA PHE A 191 10.38 20.47 3.49
C PHE A 191 9.20 21.44 3.65
N GLY A 192 8.05 20.93 4.07
CA GLY A 192 6.79 21.68 4.13
C GLY A 192 6.01 21.63 2.82
N VAL A 193 4.74 22.02 2.89
CA VAL A 193 3.83 22.02 1.73
C VAL A 193 4.28 23.11 0.73
N PRO A 194 4.52 22.76 -0.55
CA PRO A 194 4.85 23.76 -1.57
C PRO A 194 3.68 24.74 -1.72
N SER A 195 4.01 26.04 -1.66
CA SER A 195 3.05 27.16 -1.71
C SER A 195 2.52 27.44 -3.10
#